data_AF-A0A701NJ25-F1
#
_entry.id   AF-A0A701NJ25-F1
#
_cell.length_a   1.000
_cell.length_b   1.000
_cell.length_c   1.000
_cell.angle_alpha   90.00
_cell.angle_beta   90.00
_cell.angle_gamma   90.00
#
_symmetry.space_group_name_H-M   'P 1'
#
loop_
_entity.id
_entity.type
_entity.pdbx_description
1 polymer ?
#
loop_
_entity_poly.entity_id
_entity_poly.type
_entity_poly.pdbx_seq_one_letter_code
_entity_poly.pdbx_strand_id
1 'polypeptide(L)'
;MEKEQLVEIANTVMPFGKYQGRRLIDLPEEYLLWFARKDQFPAGKLGELMQITLLIKTEGLTQLVQPPETPALSFRGAAFLLRL
;
A
#
# COMPACT_ATOMS: atom_id res chain seq x y z
N MET A 1 14.18 3.95 10.46
CA MET A 1 12.86 4.20 9.85
C MET A 1 12.12 5.17 10.73
N GLU A 2 11.64 6.27 10.16
CA GLU A 2 10.77 7.23 10.83
C GLU A 2 9.30 6.85 10.62
N LYS A 3 8.42 7.21 11.56
CA LYS A 3 7.00 6.84 11.50
C LYS A 3 6.31 7.49 10.29
N GLU A 4 6.75 8.69 9.88
CA GLU A 4 6.24 9.34 8.66
C GLU A 4 6.45 8.47 7.42
N GLN A 5 7.56 7.74 7.32
CA GLN A 5 7.86 6.91 6.14
C GLN A 5 6.85 5.76 5.99
N LEU A 6 6.38 5.17 7.09
CA LEU A 6 5.34 4.13 7.04
C LEU A 6 4.02 4.71 6.51
N VAL A 7 3.67 5.92 6.95
CA VAL A 7 2.48 6.63 6.46
C VAL A 7 2.62 6.99 4.98
N GLU A 8 3.79 7.45 4.56
CA GLU A 8 4.08 7.73 3.15
C GLU A 8 3.96 6.46 2.29
N ILE A 9 4.52 5.32 2.71
CA ILE A 9 4.38 4.04 2.00
C ILE A 9 2.91 3.63 1.87
N ALA A 10 2.13 3.76 2.94
CA ALA A 10 0.72 3.39 2.94
C ALA A 10 -0.12 4.25 1.98
N ASN A 11 0.28 5.50 1.72
CA ASN A 11 -0.50 6.44 0.92
C ASN A 11 0.08 6.73 -0.47
N THR A 12 1.35 6.43 -0.71
CA THR A 12 2.00 6.69 -1.99
C THR A 12 1.46 5.74 -3.05
N VAL A 13 0.98 6.31 -4.14
CA VAL A 13 0.48 5.57 -5.30
C VAL A 13 1.59 5.38 -6.32
N MET A 14 1.71 4.17 -6.85
CA MET A 14 2.66 3.81 -7.89
C MET A 14 2.31 4.59 -9.19
N PRO A 15 3.23 5.41 -9.73
CA PRO A 15 2.91 6.30 -10.85
C PRO A 15 3.04 5.64 -12.23
N PHE A 16 3.62 4.44 -12.33
CA PHE A 16 3.86 3.76 -13.61
C PHE A 16 3.92 2.24 -13.48
N GLY A 17 4.03 1.56 -14.62
CA GLY A 17 4.24 0.12 -14.71
C GLY A 17 2.97 -0.70 -14.50
N LYS A 18 3.13 -2.02 -14.32
CA LYS A 18 2.01 -2.98 -14.24
C LYS A 18 1.02 -2.67 -13.11
N TYR A 19 1.51 -2.08 -12.02
CA TYR A 19 0.71 -1.77 -10.82
C TYR A 19 0.45 -0.28 -10.64
N GLN A 20 0.52 0.50 -11.72
CA GLN A 20 0.14 1.92 -11.69
C GLN A 20 -1.25 2.11 -11.05
N GLY A 21 -1.38 3.13 -10.20
CA GLY A 21 -2.62 3.44 -9.50
C GLY A 21 -2.85 2.67 -8.20
N ARG A 22 -1.96 1.73 -7.83
CA ARG A 22 -2.01 1.04 -6.52
C ARG A 22 -1.07 1.67 -5.51
N ARG A 23 -1.38 1.53 -4.22
CA ARG A 23 -0.48 1.98 -3.15
C ARG A 23 0.77 1.10 -3.10
N LEU A 24 1.89 1.65 -2.62
CA LEU A 24 3.14 0.89 -2.51
C LEU A 24 2.97 -0.36 -1.64
N ILE A 25 2.24 -0.25 -0.53
CA ILE A 25 2.00 -1.38 0.37
C ILE A 25 1.21 -2.53 -0.27
N ASP A 26 0.39 -2.23 -1.28
CA ASP A 26 -0.41 -3.20 -2.03
C ASP A 26 0.37 -3.86 -3.18
N LEU A 27 1.60 -3.43 -3.44
CA LEU A 27 2.44 -4.02 -4.47
C LEU A 27 2.87 -5.44 -4.08
N PRO A 28 2.87 -6.41 -5.01
CA PRO A 28 3.43 -7.74 -4.74
C PRO A 28 4.92 -7.67 -4.45
N GLU A 29 5.40 -8.53 -3.54
CA GLU A 29 6.80 -8.60 -3.18
C GLU A 29 7.69 -8.91 -4.39
N GLU A 30 7.25 -9.82 -5.25
CA GLU A 30 8.00 -10.24 -6.45
C GLU A 30 8.21 -9.08 -7.42
N TYR A 31 7.27 -8.13 -7.46
CA TYR A 31 7.40 -6.94 -8.28
C TYR A 31 8.51 -6.02 -7.76
N LEU A 32 8.58 -5.84 -6.45
CA LEU A 32 9.63 -5.05 -5.81
C LEU A 32 10.99 -5.75 -5.87
N LEU A 33 11.03 -7.07 -5.70
CA LEU A 33 12.22 -7.90 -5.90
C LEU A 33 12.75 -7.80 -7.32
N TRP A 34 11.88 -7.70 -8.33
CA TRP A 34 12.31 -7.51 -9.71
C TRP A 34 13.12 -6.21 -9.88
N PHE A 35 12.66 -5.10 -9.27
CA PHE A 35 13.43 -3.84 -9.26
C PHE A 35 14.75 -3.97 -8.54
N ALA A 36 14.77 -4.62 -7.36
CA ALA A 36 15.99 -4.84 -6.59
C ALA A 36 17.02 -5.68 -7.35
N ARG A 37 16.59 -6.76 -8.02
CA ARG A 37 17.46 -7.62 -8.83
C ARG A 37 18.02 -6.92 -10.06
N LYS A 38 17.33 -5.90 -10.57
CA LYS A 38 17.75 -5.14 -11.74
C LYS A 38 18.49 -3.85 -11.39
N ASP A 39 18.58 -3.50 -10.11
CA ASP A 39 19.07 -2.20 -9.63
C ASP A 39 18.37 -1.03 -10.36
N GLN A 40 17.04 -1.12 -10.49
CA GLN A 40 16.22 -0.22 -11.31
C GLN A 40 15.22 0.60 -10.50
N PHE A 41 15.42 0.73 -9.18
CA PHE A 41 14.55 1.60 -8.40
C PHE A 41 14.62 3.04 -8.94
N PRO A 42 13.48 3.75 -9.03
CA PRO A 42 13.47 5.14 -9.44
C PRO A 42 14.37 6.00 -8.56
N ALA A 43 15.00 7.02 -9.13
CA ALA A 43 15.76 7.97 -8.34
C ALA A 43 14.84 8.76 -7.38
N GLY A 44 15.42 9.20 -6.26
CA GLY A 44 14.75 10.04 -5.27
C GLY A 44 13.75 9.28 -4.39
N LYS A 45 12.82 10.05 -3.81
CA LYS A 45 11.95 9.60 -2.72
C LYS A 45 11.12 8.36 -3.05
N LEU A 46 10.63 8.23 -4.29
CA LEU A 46 9.84 7.07 -4.69
C LEU A 46 10.65 5.76 -4.59
N GLY A 47 11.90 5.75 -5.09
CA GLY A 47 12.74 4.56 -5.00
C GLY A 47 13.12 4.21 -3.57
N GLU A 48 13.35 5.22 -2.72
CA GLU A 48 13.57 5.01 -1.29
C GLU A 48 12.36 4.33 -0.64
N LEU A 49 11.14 4.84 -0.88
CA LEU A 49 9.91 4.25 -0.36
C LEU A 49 9.69 2.82 -0.90
N MET A 50 9.99 2.56 -2.17
CA MET A 50 9.88 1.21 -2.76
C MET A 50 10.87 0.22 -2.13
N GLN A 51 12.11 0.64 -1.86
CA GLN A 51 13.12 -0.19 -1.17
C GLN A 51 12.69 -0.52 0.25
N ILE A 52 12.18 0.46 0.98
CA ILE A 52 11.65 0.25 2.33
C ILE A 52 10.43 -0.68 2.29
N THR A 53 9.54 -0.51 1.31
CA THR A 53 8.37 -1.39 1.13
C THR A 53 8.80 -2.84 0.89
N LEU A 54 9.86 -3.06 0.10
CA LEU A 54 10.42 -4.39 -0.10
C LEU A 54 10.92 -4.98 1.22
N LEU A 55 11.72 -4.24 1.98
CA LEU A 55 12.24 -4.67 3.28
C LEU A 55 11.09 -5.07 4.23
N ILE A 56 10.04 -4.26 4.30
CA ILE A 56 8.87 -4.54 5.15
C ILE A 56 8.18 -5.85 4.73
N LYS A 57 8.13 -6.16 3.43
CA LYS A 57 7.52 -7.39 2.92
C LYS A 57 8.40 -8.60 3.18
N THR A 58 9.69 -8.53 2.88
CA THR A 58 10.64 -9.63 3.08
C THR A 58 10.76 -10.03 4.55
N GLU A 59 10.64 -9.06 5.47
CA GLU A 59 10.66 -9.31 6.92
C GLU A 59 9.28 -9.69 7.50
N GLY A 60 8.22 -9.75 6.67
CA GLY A 60 6.86 -10.07 7.14
C GLY A 60 6.19 -8.98 7.99
N LEU A 61 6.73 -7.75 7.99
CA LEU A 61 6.28 -6.61 8.81
C LEU A 61 5.13 -5.82 8.20
N THR A 62 4.44 -6.37 7.19
CA THR A 62 3.37 -5.68 6.44
C THR A 62 2.25 -5.19 7.37
N GLN A 63 1.99 -5.89 8.47
CA GLN A 63 0.97 -5.49 9.46
C GLN A 63 1.26 -4.15 10.17
N LEU A 64 2.51 -3.67 10.15
CA LEU A 64 2.88 -2.37 10.71
C LEU A 64 2.50 -1.20 9.79
N VAL A 65 2.26 -1.49 8.51
CA VAL A 65 1.88 -0.51 7.49
C VAL A 65 0.45 -0.82 7.07
N GLN A 66 -0.49 -0.42 7.91
CA GLN A 66 -1.90 -0.41 7.53
C GLN A 66 -2.35 1.03 7.30
N PRO A 67 -2.99 1.33 6.16
CA PRO A 67 -3.73 2.58 6.06
C PRO A 67 -4.80 2.59 7.16
N PRO A 68 -5.09 3.74 7.79
CA PRO A 68 -6.14 3.81 8.79
C PRO A 68 -7.43 3.30 8.16
N GLU A 69 -7.96 2.19 8.69
CA GLU A 69 -9.21 1.63 8.21
C GLU A 69 -10.28 2.71 8.33
N THR A 70 -10.71 3.26 7.20
CA THR A 70 -11.96 4.00 7.16
C THR A 70 -13.02 2.92 7.23
N PRO A 71 -13.83 2.82 8.29
CA PRO A 71 -14.91 1.84 8.29
C PRO A 71 -15.78 2.18 7.09
N ALA A 72 -15.83 1.27 6.12
CA ALA A 72 -16.79 1.35 5.05
C ALA A 72 -18.16 1.34 5.72
N LEU A 73 -18.78 2.51 5.82
CA LEU A 73 -20.12 2.70 6.35
C LEU A 73 -21.08 1.87 5.49
N SER A 74 -21.27 0.62 5.89
CA SER A 74 -22.33 -0.25 5.41
C SER A 74 -23.62 0.20 6.08
N PHE A 75 -24.17 1.32 5.61
CA PHE A 75 -25.59 1.61 5.84
C PHE A 75 -26.41 0.68 4.95
N ARG A 76 -26.58 -0.58 5.38
CA ARG A 76 -27.71 -1.39 4.92
C ARG A 76 -28.96 -0.80 5.55
N GLY A 77 -29.65 0.02 4.76
CA GLY A 77 -30.84 0.76 5.15
C GLY A 77 -31.89 -0.12 5.82
N ALA A 78 -32.43 0.43 6.90
CA ALA A 78 -33.70 0.07 7.46
C ALA A 78 -34.79 0.24 6.38
N ALA A 79 -35.25 -0.87 5.81
CA ALA A 79 -36.41 -0.91 4.93
C ALA A 79 -37.21 -2.18 5.21
N PHE A 80 -37.81 -2.28 6.40
CA PHE A 80 -38.85 -3.29 6.65
C PHE A 80 -39.79 -2.88 7.78
N LEU A 81 -40.44 -1.72 7.65
CA LEU A 81 -41.62 -1.37 8.45
C LEU A 81 -42.66 -0.69 7.57
N LEU A 82 -43.33 -1.49 6.73
CA LEU A 82 -44.71 -1.22 6.32
C LEU A 82 -45.30 -2.48 5.68
N ARG A 83 -46.00 -3.26 6.50
CA ARG A 83 -47.06 -4.13 6.01
C ARG A 83 -48.24 -3.94 6.96
N LEU A 84 -49.15 -3.07 6.52
CA LEU A 84 -50.56 -3.07 6.93
C LEU A 84 -51.23 -4.35 6.40
#